data_AF-A0A3B9CYR8-F1
#
_entry.id   AF-A0A3B9CYR8-F1
#
_cell.length_a   1.000
_cell.length_b   1.000
_cell.length_c   1.000
_cell.angle_alpha   90.00
_cell.angle_beta   90.00
_cell.angle_gamma   90.00
#
_symmetry.space_group_name_H-M   'P 1'
#
loop_
_entity.id
_entity.type
_entity.pdbx_description
1 polymer ?
#
loop_
_entity_poly.entity_id
_entity_poly.type
_entity_poly.pdbx_seq_one_letter_code
_entity_poly.pdbx_strand_id
1 'polypeptide(L)'
;ETVEELLSADRAASVSRLRQKWITEELFEKWQQQAQLVCDVAGLRGHDAQLLVEAGITTKTDLEETDNTTVLQLVTHVSTTKEGQRILRDGQPPDATEVDRWKQFAAREDQKHAA
;
A
#
# COMPACT_ATOMS: atom_id res chain seq x y z
N GLU A 1 19.33 8.05 3.78
CA GLU A 1 18.39 7.01 3.35
C GLU A 1 17.34 7.62 2.45
N THR A 2 17.30 7.20 1.18
CA THR A 2 16.27 7.55 0.21
C THR A 2 15.21 6.43 0.13
N VAL A 3 14.06 6.72 -0.48
CA VAL A 3 13.04 5.71 -0.73
C VAL A 3 13.57 4.61 -1.67
N GLU A 4 14.39 4.97 -2.65
CA GLU A 4 15.02 4.03 -3.58
C GLU A 4 15.95 3.04 -2.86
N GLU A 5 16.69 3.49 -1.84
CA GLU A 5 17.53 2.60 -1.02
C GLU A 5 16.68 1.59 -0.24
N LEU A 6 15.48 1.95 0.22
CA LEU A 6 14.55 1.02 0.84
C LEU A 6 14.01 0.00 -0.17
N LEU A 7 13.60 0.46 -1.34
CA LEU A 7 13.00 -0.39 -2.39
C LEU A 7 13.99 -1.40 -2.98
N SER A 8 15.25 -1.02 -3.08
CA SER A 8 16.33 -1.89 -3.60
C SER A 8 17.03 -2.73 -2.53
N ALA A 9 16.70 -2.54 -1.24
CA ALA A 9 17.33 -3.25 -0.15
C ALA A 9 17.01 -4.75 -0.17
N ASP A 10 18.04 -5.58 0.04
CA ASP A 10 17.86 -7.00 0.35
C ASP A 10 17.18 -7.15 1.72
N ARG A 11 16.07 -7.88 1.74
CA ARG A 11 15.20 -8.04 2.91
C ARG A 11 15.91 -8.78 4.04
N ALA A 12 16.47 -9.95 3.74
CA ALA A 12 17.13 -10.80 4.73
C ALA A 12 18.35 -10.09 5.36
N ALA A 13 19.18 -9.45 4.54
CA ALA A 13 20.33 -8.68 5.01
C ALA A 13 19.90 -7.47 5.83
N SER A 14 18.83 -6.77 5.43
CA SER A 14 18.33 -5.60 6.15
C SER A 14 17.72 -5.96 7.51
N VAL A 15 16.91 -7.01 7.57
CA VAL A 15 16.36 -7.54 8.83
C VAL A 15 17.50 -7.98 9.77
N SER A 16 18.48 -8.72 9.25
CA SER A 16 19.66 -9.15 10.01
C SER A 16 20.46 -7.95 10.55
N ARG A 17 20.60 -6.89 9.75
CA ARG A 17 21.30 -5.65 10.12
C ARG A 17 20.56 -4.83 11.18
N LEU A 18 19.23 -4.74 11.10
CA LEU A 18 18.40 -3.99 12.05
C LEU A 18 18.42 -4.61 13.45
N ARG A 19 18.65 -5.92 13.56
CA ARG A 19 18.74 -6.67 14.84
C ARG A 19 17.53 -6.48 15.76
N GLN A 20 16.36 -6.18 15.20
CA GLN A 20 15.11 -6.05 15.94
C GLN A 20 14.28 -7.32 15.78
N LYS A 21 13.96 -8.00 16.89
CA LYS A 21 13.23 -9.28 16.87
C LYS A 21 11.83 -9.21 16.24
N TRP A 22 11.21 -8.04 16.26
CA TRP A 22 9.85 -7.81 15.77
C TRP A 22 9.81 -7.38 14.30
N ILE A 23 10.97 -7.08 13.69
CA ILE A 23 11.06 -6.77 12.26
C ILE A 23 11.38 -8.07 11.55
N THR A 24 10.40 -8.62 10.84
CA THR A 24 10.53 -9.82 10.01
C THR A 24 10.76 -9.43 8.55
N GLU A 25 11.17 -10.39 7.71
CA GLU A 25 11.27 -10.18 6.26
C GLU A 25 9.90 -9.85 5.65
N GLU A 26 8.83 -10.46 6.17
CA GLU A 26 7.44 -10.16 5.78
C GLU A 26 7.05 -8.71 6.13
N LEU A 27 7.38 -8.24 7.33
CA LEU A 27 7.11 -6.85 7.71
C LEU A 27 7.90 -5.87 6.85
N PHE A 28 9.15 -6.22 6.52
CA PHE A 28 9.99 -5.42 5.64
C PHE A 28 9.45 -5.39 4.21
N GLU A 29 9.00 -6.52 3.68
CA GLU A 29 8.33 -6.60 2.37
C GLU A 29 7.09 -5.71 2.33
N LYS A 30 6.25 -5.73 3.38
CA LYS A 30 5.11 -4.83 3.49
C LYS A 30 5.52 -3.36 3.40
N TRP A 31 6.61 -2.96 4.06
CA TRP A 31 7.14 -1.59 3.94
C TRP A 31 7.60 -1.25 2.53
N GLN A 32 8.26 -2.19 1.84
CA GLN A 32 8.66 -2.01 0.45
C GLN A 32 7.43 -1.86 -0.46
N GLN A 33 6.42 -2.71 -0.31
CA GLN A 33 5.17 -2.64 -1.09
C GLN A 33 4.42 -1.32 -0.84
N GLN A 34 4.29 -0.90 0.42
CA GLN A 34 3.64 0.37 0.78
C GLN A 34 4.37 1.57 0.19
N ALA A 35 5.71 1.58 0.28
CA ALA A 35 6.52 2.64 -0.30
C ALA A 35 6.43 2.67 -1.83
N GLN A 36 6.50 1.49 -2.47
CA GLN A 36 6.41 1.35 -3.92
C GLN A 36 5.04 1.86 -4.42
N LEU A 37 3.95 1.47 -3.76
CA LEU A 37 2.61 1.85 -4.18
C LEU A 37 2.38 3.38 -4.08
N VAL A 38 2.92 4.04 -3.05
CA VAL A 38 2.88 5.50 -2.94
C VAL A 38 3.72 6.18 -4.03
N CYS A 39 4.84 5.58 -4.43
CA CYS A 39 5.66 6.08 -5.53
C CYS A 39 4.99 5.89 -6.90
N ASP A 40 4.32 4.76 -7.12
CA ASP A 40 3.70 4.42 -8.40
C ASP A 40 2.34 5.11 -8.62
N VAL A 41 1.64 5.45 -7.53
CA VAL A 41 0.30 6.05 -7.57
C VAL A 41 0.35 7.47 -6.98
N ALA A 42 0.66 8.44 -7.84
CA ALA A 42 0.77 9.83 -7.43
C ALA A 42 -0.55 10.35 -6.80
N GLY A 43 -0.48 10.81 -5.56
CA GLY A 43 -1.64 11.30 -4.79
C GLY A 43 -2.23 10.28 -3.82
N LEU A 44 -1.76 9.03 -3.83
CA LEU A 44 -2.11 8.03 -2.81
C LEU A 44 -1.47 8.40 -1.46
N ARG A 45 -2.25 8.38 -0.38
CA ARG A 45 -1.74 8.68 0.96
C ARG A 45 -1.14 7.42 1.60
N GLY A 46 -0.17 7.60 2.49
CA GLY A 46 0.52 6.47 3.12
C GLY A 46 -0.37 5.49 3.90
N HIS A 47 -1.43 5.96 4.56
CA HIS A 47 -2.37 5.06 5.24
C HIS A 47 -3.28 4.30 4.26
N ASP A 48 -3.64 4.91 3.12
CA ASP A 48 -4.38 4.23 2.06
C ASP A 48 -3.54 3.09 1.50
N ALA A 49 -2.25 3.34 1.25
CA ALA A 49 -1.30 2.31 0.80
C ALA A 49 -1.14 1.18 1.83
N GLN A 50 -1.12 1.51 3.13
CA GLN A 50 -1.10 0.50 4.19
C GLN A 50 -2.37 -0.37 4.17
N LEU A 51 -3.55 0.23 4.04
CA LEU A 51 -4.81 -0.53 3.95
C LEU A 51 -4.85 -1.41 2.71
N LEU A 52 -4.40 -0.90 1.56
CA LEU A 52 -4.34 -1.65 0.30
C LEU A 52 -3.40 -2.85 0.40
N VAL A 53 -2.19 -2.67 0.94
CA VAL A 53 -1.23 -3.76 1.13
C VAL A 53 -1.74 -4.81 2.12
N GLU A 54 -2.34 -4.40 3.23
CA GLU A 54 -2.99 -5.34 4.16
C GLU A 54 -4.21 -6.05 3.54
N ALA A 55 -4.86 -5.43 2.55
CA ALA A 55 -5.94 -6.02 1.76
C ALA A 55 -5.44 -6.94 0.62
N GLY A 56 -4.12 -7.08 0.45
CA GLY A 56 -3.50 -7.87 -0.61
C GLY A 56 -3.36 -7.16 -1.96
N ILE A 57 -3.68 -5.87 -2.03
CA ILE A 57 -3.46 -5.01 -3.20
C ILE A 57 -2.07 -4.37 -3.05
N THR A 58 -1.06 -5.01 -3.64
CA THR A 58 0.36 -4.70 -3.36
C THR A 58 1.06 -3.92 -4.45
N THR A 59 0.49 -3.91 -5.66
CA THR A 59 1.01 -3.19 -6.82
C THR A 59 -0.01 -2.23 -7.41
N LYS A 60 0.47 -1.28 -8.21
CA LYS A 60 -0.39 -0.41 -9.01
C LYS A 60 -1.31 -1.22 -9.93
N THR A 61 -0.76 -2.25 -10.58
CA THR A 61 -1.52 -3.14 -11.48
C THR A 61 -2.63 -3.88 -10.73
N ASP A 62 -2.35 -4.41 -9.53
CA ASP A 62 -3.38 -5.05 -8.69
C ASP A 62 -4.56 -4.09 -8.46
N LEU A 63 -4.28 -2.82 -8.17
CA LEU A 63 -5.28 -1.79 -7.91
C LEU A 63 -6.10 -1.42 -9.16
N GLU A 64 -5.48 -1.42 -10.33
CA GLU A 64 -6.13 -1.12 -11.62
C GLU A 64 -7.06 -2.26 -12.05
N GLU A 65 -6.56 -3.49 -11.98
CA GLU A 65 -7.25 -4.69 -12.47
C GLU A 65 -8.36 -5.16 -11.53
N THR A 66 -8.21 -4.98 -10.21
CA THR A 66 -9.23 -5.38 -9.23
C THR A 66 -10.43 -4.44 -9.29
N ASP A 67 -11.66 -4.96 -9.43
CA ASP A 67 -12.85 -4.12 -9.49
C ASP A 67 -13.10 -3.32 -8.20
N ASN A 68 -13.73 -2.15 -8.33
CA ASN A 68 -13.87 -1.18 -7.23
C ASN A 68 -14.65 -1.75 -6.05
N THR A 69 -15.63 -2.64 -6.32
CA THR A 69 -16.44 -3.24 -5.26
C THR A 69 -15.61 -4.25 -4.47
N THR A 70 -14.79 -5.06 -5.14
CA THR A 70 -13.84 -5.97 -4.50
C THR A 70 -12.80 -5.20 -3.69
N VAL A 71 -12.19 -4.14 -4.23
CA VAL A 71 -11.25 -3.31 -3.47
C VAL A 71 -11.92 -2.76 -2.20
N LEU A 72 -13.12 -2.18 -2.33
CA LEU A 72 -13.87 -1.64 -1.19
C LEU A 72 -14.17 -2.72 -0.15
N GLN A 73 -14.61 -3.90 -0.56
CA GLN A 73 -14.88 -5.03 0.35
C GLN A 73 -13.63 -5.46 1.11
N LEU A 74 -12.49 -5.60 0.42
CA LEU A 74 -11.23 -6.01 1.04
C LEU A 74 -10.72 -4.96 2.05
N VAL A 75 -10.67 -3.68 1.67
CA VAL A 75 -10.20 -2.62 2.60
C VAL A 75 -11.16 -2.38 3.75
N THR A 76 -12.47 -2.55 3.53
CA THR A 76 -13.47 -2.49 4.61
C THR A 76 -13.28 -3.66 5.57
N HIS A 77 -13.01 -4.86 5.07
CA HIS A 77 -12.69 -6.02 5.91
C HIS A 77 -11.44 -5.76 6.76
N VAL A 78 -10.34 -5.31 6.13
CA VAL A 78 -9.11 -4.91 6.84
C VAL A 78 -9.40 -3.88 7.92
N SER A 79 -10.24 -2.89 7.63
CA SER A 79 -10.63 -1.83 8.58
C SER A 79 -11.27 -2.38 9.86
N THR A 80 -11.84 -3.58 9.85
CA THR A 80 -12.39 -4.24 11.07
C THR A 80 -11.34 -5.00 11.89
N THR A 81 -10.15 -5.21 11.35
CA THR A 81 -9.06 -5.92 12.03
C THR A 81 -8.31 -5.00 12.98
N LYS A 82 -7.55 -5.57 13.94
CA LYS A 82 -6.70 -4.79 14.85
C LYS A 82 -5.65 -3.96 14.10
N GLU A 83 -5.11 -4.51 13.01
CA GLU A 83 -4.11 -3.85 12.20
C GLU A 83 -4.71 -2.70 11.39
N GLY A 84 -5.87 -2.91 10.76
CA GLY A 84 -6.62 -1.84 10.09
C GLY A 84 -7.02 -0.71 11.03
N GLN A 85 -7.49 -1.03 12.24
CA GLN A 85 -7.77 -0.01 13.27
C GLN A 85 -6.51 0.75 13.70
N ARG A 86 -5.34 0.09 13.74
CA ARG A 86 -4.06 0.75 14.01
C ARG A 86 -3.66 1.72 12.89
N ILE A 87 -3.92 1.35 11.64
CA ILE A 87 -3.67 2.19 10.45
C ILE A 87 -4.62 3.40 10.45
N LEU A 88 -5.92 3.16 10.65
CA LEU A 88 -6.96 4.19 10.66
C LEU A 88 -6.85 5.13 11.87
N ARG A 89 -6.36 4.62 13.00
CA ARG A 89 -6.46 5.30 14.30
C ARG A 89 -7.93 5.64 14.57
N ASP A 90 -8.27 6.91 14.74
CA ASP A 90 -9.66 7.38 14.94
C ASP A 90 -10.34 7.79 13.61
N GLY A 91 -9.72 7.48 12.47
CA GLY A 91 -10.23 7.75 11.13
C GLY A 91 -11.41 6.86 10.72
N GLN A 92 -12.15 7.28 9.70
CA GLN A 92 -13.21 6.47 9.11
C GLN A 92 -12.64 5.44 8.13
N PRO A 93 -13.24 4.26 8.01
CA PRO A 93 -12.92 3.31 6.94
C PRO A 93 -13.11 3.96 5.55
N PRO A 94 -12.35 3.51 4.54
CA PRO A 94 -12.54 3.97 3.17
C PRO A 94 -13.94 3.72 2.64
N ASP A 95 -14.42 4.66 1.82
CA ASP A 95 -15.70 4.53 1.12
C ASP A 95 -15.50 4.34 -0.40
N ALA A 96 -16.59 4.17 -1.14
CA ALA A 96 -16.55 3.98 -2.59
C ALA A 96 -15.91 5.18 -3.33
N THR A 97 -16.12 6.40 -2.83
CA THR A 97 -15.55 7.62 -3.44
C THR A 97 -14.03 7.64 -3.31
N GLU A 98 -13.53 7.15 -2.18
CA GLU A 98 -12.10 7.02 -1.92
C GLU A 98 -11.45 5.96 -2.82
N VAL A 99 -12.08 4.79 -2.96
CA VAL A 99 -11.62 3.73 -3.88
C VAL A 99 -11.61 4.21 -5.33
N ASP A 100 -12.68 4.87 -5.78
CA ASP A 100 -12.77 5.44 -7.12
C ASP A 100 -11.62 6.41 -7.39
N ARG A 101 -11.25 7.21 -6.39
CA ARG A 101 -10.15 8.18 -6.48
C ARG A 101 -8.79 7.49 -6.59
N TRP A 102 -8.53 6.45 -5.79
CA TRP A 102 -7.27 5.71 -5.87
C TRP A 102 -7.06 5.12 -7.27
N LYS A 103 -8.11 4.52 -7.85
CA LYS A 103 -8.04 3.97 -9.20
C LYS A 103 -7.87 5.03 -10.29
N GLN A 104 -8.50 6.19 -10.13
CA GLN A 104 -8.25 7.33 -11.03
C GLN A 104 -6.80 7.80 -10.96
N PHE A 105 -6.18 7.79 -9.77
CA PHE A 105 -4.76 8.13 -9.64
C PHE A 105 -3.87 7.12 -10.34
N ALA A 106 -4.13 5.82 -10.17
CA ALA A 106 -3.37 4.77 -10.82
C ALA A 106 -3.42 4.92 -12.36
N ALA A 107 -4.63 5.02 -12.93
CA ALA A 107 -4.83 5.12 -14.37
C ALA A 107 -4.27 6.40 -15.02
N ARG A 108 -4.12 7.49 -14.27
CA ARG A 108 -3.57 8.76 -14.78
C ARG A 108 -2.06 8.70 -15.03
N GLU A 109 -1.33 7.89 -14.26
CA GLU A 109 0.12 7.81 -14.41
C GLU A 109 0.53 7.08 -15.69
N ASP A 110 -0.31 6.20 -16.24
CA ASP A 110 -0.05 5.58 -17.55
C ASP A 110 -0.19 6.60 -18.69
N GLN A 111 -1.12 7.54 -18.58
CA GLN A 111 -1.34 8.58 -19.59
C GLN A 111 -0.17 9.57 -19.66
N LYS A 112 0.57 9.77 -18.56
CA LYS A 112 1.76 10.64 -18.54
C LYS A 112 3.00 9.98 -19.11
N HIS A 113 3.15 8.65 -18.97
CA HIS A 113 4.28 7.92 -19.55
C HIS A 113 4.10 7.62 -21.04
N ALA A 114 2.86 7.64 -21.54
CA ALA A 114 2.53 7.43 -22.95
C ALA A 114 2.54 8.72 -23.82
N ALA A 115 2.81 9.89 -23.23
CA ALA A 115 2.82 11.20 -23.90
C ALA A 115 4.25 11.77 -24.00
#